data_AF-A0AAD7EHA0-F1
#
_entry.id   AF-A0AAD7EHA0-F1
#
_cell.length_a   1.000
_cell.length_b   1.000
_cell.length_c   1.000
_cell.angle_alpha   90.00
_cell.angle_beta   90.00
_cell.angle_gamma   90.00
#
_symmetry.space_group_name_H-M   'P 1'
#
loop_
_entity.id
_entity.type
_entity.pdbx_description
1 polymer ?
#
loop_
_entity_poly.entity_id
_entity_poly.type
_entity_poly.pdbx_seq_one_letter_code
_entity_poly.pdbx_strand_id
1 'polypeptide(L)'
;DLDLLMERLHQMNIIPDVLPVPHPSVDLHVTTRLMPEHFESLMNAPSTRSKRSSRAITCVFFSTAVDNCSTQTCVPPKLYANVFHTDVRLYTMLLVNPDVPDPENQTNTTFCHWHKPNIPLTTTHMGRIPLLNTHMRYVPPHPQRGTPYHRYALLLPQ
;
A
#
# COMPACT_ATOMS: atom_id res chain seq x y z
N ASP A 1 0.81 2.87 -16.69
CA ASP A 1 0.57 2.90 -15.23
C ASP A 1 -0.29 1.73 -14.82
N LEU A 2 -1.51 1.66 -15.36
CA LEU A 2 -2.40 0.53 -15.10
C LEU A 2 -1.82 -0.83 -15.48
N ASP A 3 -1.21 -0.97 -16.66
CA ASP A 3 -0.65 -2.26 -17.10
C ASP A 3 0.45 -2.77 -16.16
N LEU A 4 1.31 -1.87 -15.67
CA LEU A 4 2.37 -2.19 -14.72
C LEU A 4 1.78 -2.58 -13.35
N LEU A 5 0.74 -1.89 -12.89
CA LEU A 5 0.02 -2.27 -11.67
C LEU A 5 -0.56 -3.68 -11.81
N MET A 6 -1.27 -3.95 -12.90
CA MET A 6 -1.88 -5.26 -13.16
C MET A 6 -0.83 -6.37 -13.26
N GLU A 7 0.29 -6.11 -13.94
CA GLU A 7 1.44 -7.01 -13.99
C GLU A 7 1.96 -7.34 -12.59
N ARG A 8 2.14 -6.32 -11.73
CA ARG A 8 2.61 -6.51 -10.35
C ARG A 8 1.61 -7.26 -9.47
N LEU A 9 0.32 -6.99 -9.61
CA LEU A 9 -0.73 -7.70 -8.86
C LEU A 9 -0.71 -9.20 -9.16
N HIS A 10 -0.47 -9.58 -10.41
CA HIS A 10 -0.29 -10.98 -10.81
C HIS A 10 1.07 -11.55 -10.37
N GLN A 11 2.18 -10.85 -10.62
CA GLN A 11 3.52 -11.33 -10.25
C GLN A 11 3.68 -11.57 -8.75
N MET A 12 2.98 -10.78 -7.93
CA MET A 12 3.02 -10.89 -6.48
C MET A 12 1.85 -11.67 -5.89
N ASN A 13 1.09 -12.37 -6.74
CA ASN A 13 -0.05 -13.20 -6.35
C ASN A 13 -1.08 -12.47 -5.46
N ILE A 14 -1.20 -11.14 -5.56
CA ILE A 14 -2.28 -10.41 -4.91
C ILE A 14 -3.62 -10.85 -5.52
N ILE A 15 -3.58 -11.14 -6.82
CA ILE A 15 -4.58 -11.91 -7.54
C ILE A 15 -4.01 -13.33 -7.70
N PRO A 16 -4.67 -14.38 -7.20
CA PRO A 16 -6.01 -14.41 -6.62
C PRO A 16 -6.08 -14.28 -5.09
N ASP A 17 -4.95 -14.27 -4.38
CA ASP A 17 -4.92 -14.53 -2.92
C ASP A 17 -5.72 -13.53 -2.09
N VAL A 18 -5.68 -12.24 -2.43
CA VAL A 18 -6.38 -11.18 -1.68
C VAL A 18 -7.70 -10.81 -2.35
N LEU A 19 -7.69 -10.76 -3.69
CA LEU A 19 -8.88 -10.43 -4.48
C LEU A 19 -8.91 -11.24 -5.78
N PRO A 20 -10.06 -11.85 -6.12
CA PRO A 20 -10.14 -12.75 -7.28
C PRO A 20 -10.10 -11.99 -8.61
N VAL A 21 -10.76 -10.83 -8.71
CA VAL A 21 -10.79 -10.00 -9.92
C VAL A 21 -10.74 -8.52 -9.54
N PRO A 22 -9.71 -7.76 -9.93
CA PRO A 22 -9.66 -6.31 -9.70
C PRO A 22 -10.51 -5.56 -10.73
N HIS A 23 -11.17 -4.49 -10.30
CA HIS A 23 -11.82 -3.51 -11.17
C HIS A 23 -11.21 -2.12 -10.90
N PRO A 24 -10.05 -1.82 -11.51
CA PRO A 24 -9.34 -0.57 -11.24
C PRO A 24 -10.13 0.62 -11.79
N SER A 25 -10.75 1.38 -10.88
CA SER A 25 -11.58 2.56 -11.20
C SER A 25 -11.06 3.85 -10.56
N VAL A 26 -10.03 3.75 -9.72
CA VAL A 26 -9.40 4.86 -9.01
C VAL A 26 -7.89 4.67 -9.09
N ASP A 27 -7.19 5.77 -9.33
CA ASP A 27 -5.73 5.81 -9.27
C ASP A 27 -5.29 6.24 -7.87
N LEU A 28 -4.58 5.37 -7.15
CA LEU A 28 -4.27 5.54 -5.73
C LEU A 28 -2.76 5.64 -5.51
N HIS A 29 -2.28 6.81 -5.13
CA HIS A 29 -0.88 7.02 -4.80
C HIS A 29 -0.64 6.95 -3.30
N VAL A 30 0.39 6.19 -2.92
CA VAL A 30 0.81 6.02 -1.54
C VAL A 30 2.18 6.66 -1.37
N THR A 31 2.31 7.47 -0.33
CA THR A 31 3.59 8.11 0.01
C THR A 31 3.91 7.87 1.49
N THR A 32 5.13 7.42 1.75
CA THR A 32 5.66 7.23 3.10
C THR A 32 6.60 8.38 3.44
N ARG A 33 6.93 8.55 4.72
CA ARG A 33 8.00 9.47 5.10
C ARG A 33 9.34 8.84 4.74
N LEU A 34 10.09 9.50 3.85
CA LEU A 34 11.48 9.15 3.60
C LEU A 34 12.35 9.78 4.69
N MET A 35 13.15 8.97 5.38
CA MET A 35 14.15 9.49 6.32
C MET A 35 15.37 10.02 5.56
N PRO A 36 16.01 11.12 6.03
CA PRO A 36 17.13 11.76 5.32
C PRO A 36 18.32 10.81 5.03
N GLU A 37 18.63 9.90 5.94
CA GLU A 37 19.68 8.88 5.78
C GLU A 37 19.48 7.96 4.57
N HIS A 38 18.23 7.60 4.27
CA HIS A 38 17.87 6.80 3.10
C HIS A 38 17.79 7.64 1.83
N PHE A 39 17.50 8.94 1.96
CA PHE A 39 17.48 9.87 0.84
C PHE A 39 18.87 10.00 0.20
N GLU A 40 19.92 10.15 1.01
CA GLU A 40 21.30 10.23 0.51
C GLU A 40 21.74 8.92 -0.18
N SER A 41 21.39 7.77 0.39
CA SER A 41 21.68 6.47 -0.22
C SER A 41 21.00 6.30 -1.59
N LEU A 42 19.75 6.75 -1.74
CA LEU A 42 19.03 6.74 -3.02
C LEU A 42 19.62 7.73 -4.04
N MET A 43 20.09 8.90 -3.59
CA MET A 43 20.71 9.90 -4.46
C MET A 43 22.11 9.49 -4.96
N ASN A 44 22.81 8.67 -4.19
CA ASN A 44 24.15 8.18 -4.51
C ASN A 44 24.15 6.84 -5.29
N ALA A 45 22.98 6.24 -5.53
CA ALA A 45 22.85 5.06 -6.39
C ALA A 45 23.16 5.43 -7.86
N PRO A 46 23.90 4.60 -8.61
CA PRO A 46 24.31 4.93 -9.98
C PRO A 46 23.07 5.17 -10.86
N SER A 47 22.92 6.41 -11.31
CA SER A 47 21.76 6.86 -12.07
C SER A 47 21.75 6.21 -13.46
N THR A 48 20.90 5.20 -13.67
CA THR A 48 20.36 5.00 -15.01
C THR A 48 19.42 6.17 -15.27
N ARG A 49 19.90 7.04 -16.14
CA ARG A 49 19.35 8.34 -16.51
C ARG A 49 17.91 8.20 -17.01
N SER A 50 16.95 8.47 -16.13
CA SER A 50 15.65 9.02 -16.51
C SER A 50 15.15 9.84 -15.34
N LYS A 51 14.85 11.13 -15.59
CA LYS A 51 14.07 11.97 -14.69
C LYS A 51 12.66 11.36 -14.59
N ARG A 52 12.52 10.25 -13.87
CA ARG A 52 11.21 9.74 -13.46
C ARG A 52 10.75 10.65 -12.34
N SER A 53 9.96 11.65 -12.71
CA SER A 53 8.92 12.20 -11.85
C SER A 53 8.33 11.06 -11.04
N SER A 54 8.16 11.25 -9.74
CA SER A 54 7.67 10.26 -8.78
C SER A 54 6.30 9.73 -9.22
N ARG A 55 6.31 8.76 -10.11
CA ARG A 55 5.12 8.11 -10.67
C ARG A 55 4.74 7.00 -9.71
N ALA A 56 3.88 7.36 -8.76
CA ALA A 56 2.66 6.60 -8.49
C ALA A 56 2.78 5.07 -8.63
N ILE A 57 3.25 4.38 -7.60
CA ILE A 57 3.10 2.92 -7.52
C ILE A 57 2.04 2.63 -6.45
N THR A 58 0.85 2.21 -6.92
CA THR A 58 -0.17 1.54 -6.11
C THR A 58 0.27 0.09 -5.89
N CYS A 59 -0.03 -0.48 -4.72
CA CYS A 59 0.70 -1.57 -4.03
C CYS A 59 2.07 -1.14 -3.51
N VAL A 60 2.14 -0.87 -2.20
CA VAL A 60 3.43 -0.62 -1.55
C VAL A 60 4.00 -1.94 -1.06
N PHE A 61 5.04 -2.39 -1.75
CA PHE A 61 5.81 -3.56 -1.36
C PHE A 61 6.85 -3.15 -0.32
N PHE A 62 6.54 -3.36 0.96
CA PHE A 62 7.54 -3.18 2.02
C PHE A 62 8.36 -4.44 2.15
N SER A 63 9.60 -4.38 1.67
CA SER A 63 10.64 -5.37 1.95
C SER A 63 11.26 -5.00 3.28
N THR A 64 10.87 -5.69 4.33
CA THR A 64 11.65 -5.69 5.56
C THR A 64 12.35 -7.04 5.64
N ALA A 65 13.54 -7.11 5.04
CA ALA A 65 14.52 -8.06 5.54
C ALA A 65 14.95 -7.56 6.93
N VAL A 66 14.53 -8.31 7.96
CA VAL A 66 15.15 -8.38 9.29
C VAL A 66 15.02 -7.12 10.19
N ASP A 67 14.26 -7.31 11.27
CA ASP A 67 14.37 -6.69 12.61
C ASP A 67 14.21 -5.18 12.81
N ASN A 68 13.68 -4.43 11.85
CA ASN A 68 13.12 -3.11 12.13
C ASN A 68 11.88 -2.91 11.27
N CYS A 69 10.77 -2.47 11.87
CA CYS A 69 9.81 -1.67 11.13
C CYS A 69 10.65 -0.63 10.39
N SER A 70 10.75 -0.71 9.06
CA SER A 70 11.54 0.27 8.31
C SER A 70 11.07 1.63 8.82
N THR A 71 11.97 2.49 9.27
CA THR A 71 11.59 3.73 10.00
C THR A 71 10.55 4.56 9.22
N GLN A 72 10.47 4.34 7.91
CA GLN A 72 9.48 4.85 6.97
C GLN A 72 8.03 4.34 7.17
N THR A 73 7.84 3.08 7.57
CA THR A 73 6.52 2.42 7.74
C THR A 73 5.94 2.49 9.14
N CYS A 74 6.67 3.01 10.11
CA CYS A 74 6.18 3.09 11.48
C CYS A 74 5.13 4.19 11.67
N VAL A 75 5.00 5.06 10.66
CA VAL A 75 3.98 6.10 10.55
C VAL A 75 3.00 5.69 9.44
N PRO A 76 1.69 5.94 9.60
CA PRO A 76 0.72 5.71 8.53
C PRO A 76 1.12 6.45 7.25
N PRO A 77 1.05 5.80 6.08
CA PRO A 77 1.32 6.47 4.81
C PRO A 77 0.24 7.51 4.48
N LYS A 78 0.59 8.48 3.64
CA LYS A 78 -0.36 9.45 3.09
C LYS A 78 -0.90 8.91 1.77
N LEU A 79 -2.22 8.96 1.62
CA LEU A 79 -2.92 8.48 0.43
C LEU A 79 -3.45 9.65 -0.39
N TYR A 80 -3.30 9.55 -1.70
CA TYR A 80 -3.83 10.49 -2.69
C TYR A 80 -4.61 9.67 -3.70
N ALA A 81 -5.89 9.96 -3.88
CA ALA A 81 -6.74 9.26 -4.83
C ALA A 81 -7.16 10.22 -5.93
N ASN A 82 -6.97 9.79 -7.18
CA ASN A 82 -7.50 10.45 -8.35
C ASN A 82 -8.67 9.61 -8.89
N VAL A 83 -9.84 10.24 -8.94
CA VAL A 83 -11.13 9.59 -9.12
C VAL A 83 -11.80 10.11 -10.39
N PHE A 84 -12.31 9.19 -11.21
CA PHE A 84 -12.82 9.50 -12.56
C PHE A 84 -14.36 9.60 -12.64
N HIS A 85 -15.05 9.85 -11.53
CA HIS A 85 -16.50 10.03 -11.46
C HIS A 85 -16.92 11.35 -10.80
N THR A 86 -17.96 11.99 -11.34
CA THR A 86 -18.41 13.33 -10.90
C THR A 86 -19.21 13.31 -9.60
N ASP A 87 -20.00 12.26 -9.38
CA ASP A 87 -20.81 12.09 -8.17
C ASP A 87 -19.94 11.80 -6.93
N VAL A 88 -20.48 12.03 -5.74
CA VAL A 88 -19.81 11.67 -4.48
C VAL A 88 -20.08 10.20 -4.18
N ARG A 89 -19.01 9.40 -4.09
CA ARG A 89 -19.08 7.98 -3.72
C ARG A 89 -18.30 7.72 -2.46
N LEU A 90 -18.79 6.76 -1.69
CA LEU A 90 -18.13 6.31 -0.47
C LEU A 90 -17.18 5.18 -0.81
N TYR A 91 -15.95 5.30 -0.34
CA TYR A 91 -14.92 4.29 -0.47
C TYR A 91 -14.53 3.75 0.91
N THR A 92 -14.01 2.53 0.93
CA THR A 92 -13.43 1.91 2.12
C THR A 92 -11.96 1.64 1.86
N MET A 93 -11.08 2.15 2.71
CA MET A 93 -9.65 1.86 2.65
C MET A 93 -9.32 0.66 3.53
N LEU A 94 -8.51 -0.27 3.01
CA LEU A 94 -8.00 -1.45 3.71
C LEU A 94 -6.51 -1.62 3.42
N LEU A 95 -5.69 -1.88 4.46
CA LEU A 95 -4.32 -2.36 4.32
C LEU A 95 -4.25 -3.79 4.85
N VAL A 96 -3.93 -4.74 3.98
CA VAL A 96 -4.07 -6.18 4.23
C VAL A 96 -2.73 -6.89 4.00
N ASN A 97 -2.38 -7.81 4.90
CA ASN A 97 -1.21 -8.68 4.81
C ASN A 97 -1.69 -10.14 4.76
N PRO A 98 -1.60 -10.84 3.62
CA PRO A 98 -2.04 -12.22 3.48
C PRO A 98 -1.02 -13.26 3.96
N ASP A 99 0.18 -12.84 4.39
CA ASP A 99 1.32 -13.73 4.62
C ASP A 99 1.64 -13.89 6.12
N VAL A 100 0.67 -13.68 7.03
CA VAL A 100 0.92 -13.84 8.46
C VAL A 100 0.98 -15.33 8.81
N PRO A 101 2.08 -15.85 9.36
CA PRO A 101 2.21 -17.28 9.62
C PRO A 101 1.21 -17.75 10.68
N ASP A 102 0.54 -18.86 10.40
CA ASP A 102 -0.29 -19.60 11.35
C ASP A 102 0.32 -20.98 11.57
N PRO A 103 1.15 -21.14 12.62
CA PRO A 103 1.88 -22.38 12.87
C PRO A 103 0.97 -23.53 13.31
N GLU A 104 -0.21 -23.25 13.86
CA GLU A 104 -1.15 -24.29 14.31
C GLU A 104 -1.76 -25.01 13.12
N ASN A 105 -2.16 -24.25 12.10
CA ASN A 105 -2.75 -24.80 10.88
C ASN A 105 -1.71 -25.07 9.77
N GLN A 106 -0.44 -24.75 9.99
CA GLN A 106 0.64 -24.84 9.00
C GLN A 106 0.32 -24.06 7.71
N THR A 107 -0.36 -22.93 7.84
CA THR A 107 -0.81 -22.08 6.74
C THR A 107 -0.43 -20.62 6.99
N ASN A 108 -0.76 -19.73 6.04
CA ASN A 108 -0.76 -18.30 6.29
C ASN A 108 -2.19 -17.81 6.51
N THR A 109 -2.32 -16.77 7.31
CA THR A 109 -3.57 -16.05 7.58
C THR A 109 -3.44 -14.60 7.13
N THR A 110 -4.59 -13.95 7.03
CA THR A 110 -4.69 -12.56 6.61
C THR A 110 -4.88 -11.65 7.81
N PHE A 111 -4.08 -10.59 7.90
CA PHE A 111 -4.18 -9.56 8.92
C PHE A 111 -4.47 -8.18 8.31
N CYS A 112 -5.43 -7.46 8.90
CA CYS A 112 -5.76 -6.10 8.48
C CYS A 112 -5.00 -5.08 9.35
N HIS A 113 -4.03 -4.41 8.75
CA HIS A 113 -3.20 -3.38 9.40
C HIS A 113 -3.89 -2.03 9.51
N TRP A 114 -4.81 -1.72 8.59
CA TRP A 114 -5.45 -0.41 8.55
C TRP A 114 -6.81 -0.48 7.86
N HIS A 115 -7.82 0.21 8.41
CA HIS A 115 -9.18 0.17 7.90
C HIS A 115 -9.90 1.50 8.18
N LYS A 116 -10.45 2.10 7.12
CA LYS A 116 -11.31 3.27 7.22
C LYS A 116 -12.47 3.16 6.22
N PRO A 117 -13.72 2.95 6.69
CA PRO A 117 -14.89 3.00 5.84
C PRO A 117 -15.36 4.45 5.62
N ASN A 118 -16.31 4.62 4.69
CA ASN A 118 -17.04 5.87 4.46
C ASN A 118 -16.12 7.07 4.14
N ILE A 119 -15.21 6.89 3.18
CA ILE A 119 -14.36 7.96 2.65
C ILE A 119 -15.08 8.58 1.44
N PRO A 120 -15.63 9.80 1.54
CA PRO A 120 -16.29 10.44 0.42
C PRO A 120 -15.24 10.94 -0.59
N LEU A 121 -15.32 10.46 -1.83
CA LEU A 121 -14.50 10.93 -2.94
C LEU A 121 -15.37 11.32 -4.14
N THR A 122 -14.86 12.25 -4.94
CA THR A 122 -15.44 12.77 -6.19
C THR A 122 -14.29 13.36 -7.02
N THR A 123 -14.48 13.61 -8.32
CA THR A 123 -13.46 14.24 -9.19
C THR A 123 -12.94 15.59 -8.66
N THR A 124 -13.68 16.30 -7.81
CA THR A 124 -13.19 17.55 -7.19
C THR A 124 -12.24 17.33 -6.01
N HIS A 125 -12.09 16.10 -5.53
CA HIS A 125 -11.16 15.78 -4.45
C HIS A 125 -9.71 15.95 -4.92
N MET A 126 -9.05 17.00 -4.42
CA MET A 126 -7.65 17.29 -4.73
C MET A 126 -6.79 17.06 -3.49
N GLY A 127 -5.75 16.25 -3.63
CA GLY A 127 -4.72 16.08 -2.61
C GLY A 127 -4.91 14.87 -1.69
N ARG A 128 -4.48 15.01 -0.44
CA ARG A 128 -4.36 13.90 0.53
C ARG A 128 -5.70 13.57 1.16
N ILE A 129 -6.07 12.29 1.18
CA ILE A 129 -7.26 11.82 1.91
C ILE A 129 -7.05 12.07 3.43
N PRO A 130 -7.90 12.87 4.08
CA PRO A 130 -7.75 13.21 5.50
C PRO A 130 -8.33 12.12 6.42
N LEU A 131 -7.99 12.20 7.71
CA LEU A 131 -8.65 11.45 8.80
C LEU A 131 -8.72 9.91 8.63
N LEU A 132 -7.77 9.33 7.89
CA LEU A 132 -7.72 7.88 7.65
C LEU A 132 -7.51 7.04 8.91
N ASN A 133 -7.00 7.62 10.01
CA ASN A 133 -6.64 6.88 11.23
C ASN A 133 -7.72 6.92 12.34
N THR A 134 -8.96 7.23 12.00
CA THR A 134 -10.05 7.48 12.97
C THR A 134 -10.89 6.25 13.30
N HIS A 135 -11.04 5.31 12.37
CA HIS A 135 -11.86 4.10 12.57
C HIS A 135 -11.05 2.96 13.18
N MET A 136 -10.05 2.45 12.44
CA MET A 136 -9.06 1.52 12.98
C MET A 136 -7.68 2.18 12.94
N ARG A 137 -6.95 2.12 14.06
CA ARG A 137 -5.60 2.66 14.11
C ARG A 137 -4.67 1.81 13.24
N TYR A 138 -3.84 2.49 12.46
CA TYR A 138 -2.78 1.90 11.67
C TYR A 138 -1.82 1.12 12.57
N VAL A 139 -1.68 -0.16 12.28
CA VAL A 139 -0.69 -1.04 12.88
C VAL A 139 0.46 -1.16 11.89
N PRO A 140 1.69 -0.74 12.25
CA PRO A 140 2.82 -0.81 11.32
C PRO A 140 3.15 -2.27 10.94
N PRO A 141 3.70 -2.50 9.73
CA PRO A 141 4.31 -3.77 9.35
C PRO A 141 5.30 -4.29 10.40
N HIS A 142 5.12 -5.54 10.83
CA HIS A 142 5.95 -6.20 11.84
C HIS A 142 6.11 -7.70 11.54
N PRO A 143 6.70 -8.09 10.39
CA PRO A 143 6.89 -9.50 10.10
C PRO A 143 7.83 -10.15 11.12
N GLN A 144 7.58 -11.43 11.41
CA GLN A 144 8.35 -12.16 12.40
C GLN A 144 9.72 -12.52 11.86
N ARG A 145 10.72 -12.57 12.75
CA ARG A 145 12.07 -12.94 12.33
C ARG A 145 12.09 -14.36 11.76
N GLY A 146 12.66 -14.51 10.56
CA GLY A 146 12.77 -15.79 9.88
C GLY A 146 11.59 -16.14 8.97
N THR A 147 10.52 -15.32 8.92
CA THR A 147 9.48 -15.47 7.90
C THR A 147 9.97 -14.93 6.55
N PRO A 148 9.40 -15.42 5.43
CA PRO A 148 9.67 -14.85 4.11
C PRO A 148 9.11 -13.42 4.03
N TYR A 149 9.31 -12.80 2.88
CA TYR A 149 8.73 -11.49 2.57
C TYR A 149 7.20 -11.49 2.74
N HIS A 150 6.66 -10.47 3.43
CA HIS A 150 5.21 -10.26 3.56
C HIS A 150 4.73 -9.20 2.57
N ARG A 151 3.64 -9.51 1.89
CA ARG A 151 2.95 -8.61 0.98
C ARG A 151 2.01 -7.71 1.77
N TYR A 152 1.95 -6.43 1.39
CA TYR A 152 1.02 -5.47 1.97
C TYR A 152 0.19 -4.84 0.86
N ALA A 153 -1.07 -5.24 0.77
CA ALA A 153 -2.01 -4.75 -0.23
C ALA A 153 -2.85 -3.61 0.36
N LEU A 154 -2.73 -2.41 -0.21
CA LEU A 154 -3.63 -1.31 0.08
C LEU A 154 -4.76 -1.27 -0.95
N LEU A 155 -5.98 -1.47 -0.49
CA LEU A 155 -7.18 -1.54 -1.30
C LEU A 155 -8.07 -0.32 -1.01
N LEU A 156 -8.76 0.13 -2.05
CA LEU A 156 -9.77 1.18 -1.95
C LEU A 156 -11.06 0.78 -2.70
N PRO A 157 -11.76 -0.28 -2.26
CA PRO A 157 -13.08 -0.62 -2.80
C PRO A 157 -14.10 0.50 -2.59
N GLN A 158 -15.02 0.61 -3.54
CA GLN A 158 -16.21 1.44 -3.47
C GLN A 158 -17.34 0.65 -2.80
#